data_AF-A0A1F4W1B9-F1
#
_entry.id   AF-A0A1F4W1B9-F1
#
_cell.length_a   1.000
_cell.length_b   1.000
_cell.length_c   1.000
_cell.angle_alpha   90.00
_cell.angle_beta   90.00
_cell.angle_gamma   90.00
#
_symmetry.space_group_name_H-M   'P 1'
#
loop_
_entity.id
_entity.type
_entity.pdbx_description
1 polymer ?
#
loop_
_entity_poly.entity_id
_entity_poly.type
_entity_poly.pdbx_seq_one_letter_code
_entity_poly.pdbx_strand_id
1 'polypeptide(L)'
;MSDTLDKFKKSVQTLVSELEVKSPQAAKVIKEWIELLADETKSDQAEAKIKELPKMSELSYEAMDILAEIISQASMYQMSLSR
;
A
#
# COMPACT_ATOMS: atom_id res chain seq x y z
N MET A 1 -18.00 -0.66 -2.61
CA MET A 1 -16.54 -0.69 -2.38
C MET A 1 -15.89 0.70 -2.30
N SER A 2 -16.38 1.73 -2.99
CA SER A 2 -15.80 3.10 -2.96
C SER A 2 -15.66 3.70 -1.55
N ASP A 3 -16.67 3.59 -0.67
CA ASP A 3 -16.58 4.14 0.70
C ASP A 3 -15.49 3.48 1.55
N THR A 4 -15.28 2.18 1.37
CA THR A 4 -14.25 1.42 2.11
C THR A 4 -12.86 1.84 1.64
N LEU A 5 -12.68 2.00 0.32
CA LEU A 5 -11.43 2.47 -0.25
C LEU A 5 -11.11 3.90 0.15
N ASP A 6 -12.10 4.80 0.17
CA ASP A 6 -11.90 6.20 0.54
C ASP A 6 -11.55 6.34 2.03
N LYS A 7 -12.13 5.50 2.89
CA LYS A 7 -11.73 5.41 4.31
C LYS A 7 -10.31 4.88 4.47
N PHE A 8 -9.95 3.84 3.72
CA PHE A 8 -8.60 3.31 3.70
C PHE A 8 -7.57 4.34 3.21
N LYS A 9 -7.83 5.00 2.07
CA LYS A 9 -6.98 6.07 1.53
C LYS A 9 -6.73 7.16 2.56
N LYS A 10 -7.79 7.62 3.25
CA LYS A 10 -7.68 8.61 4.31
C LYS A 10 -6.87 8.11 5.51
N SER A 11 -7.03 6.84 5.89
CA SER A 11 -6.32 6.28 7.05
C SER A 11 -4.83 6.06 6.78
N VAL A 12 -4.45 5.74 5.54
CA VAL A 12 -3.03 5.53 5.17
C VAL A 12 -2.36 6.74 4.53
N GLN A 13 -3.07 7.83 4.24
CA GLN A 13 -2.51 9.01 3.56
C GLN A 13 -1.28 9.57 4.28
N THR A 14 -1.37 9.70 5.61
CA THR A 14 -0.26 10.18 6.44
C THR A 14 0.91 9.20 6.39
N LEU A 15 0.65 7.90 6.54
CA LEU A 15 1.67 6.84 6.47
C LEU A 15 2.37 6.79 5.11
N VAL A 16 1.64 6.93 4.01
CA VAL A 16 2.21 6.98 2.65
C VAL A 16 3.10 8.22 2.47
N SER A 17 2.72 9.35 3.07
CA SER A 17 3.51 10.58 3.03
C SER A 17 4.80 10.44 3.85
N GLU A 18 4.73 9.80 5.02
CA GLU A 18 5.91 9.46 5.82
C GLU A 18 6.81 8.46 5.11
N LEU A 19 6.23 7.45 4.47
CA LEU A 19 6.96 6.48 3.65
C LEU A 19 7.67 7.17 2.48
N GLU A 20 7.06 8.18 1.87
CA GLU A 20 7.66 8.92 0.74
C GLU A 20 8.94 9.66 1.14
N VAL A 21 9.02 10.15 2.38
CA VAL A 21 10.25 10.78 2.92
C VAL A 21 11.35 9.74 3.15
N LYS A 22 10.99 8.54 3.64
CA LYS A 22 11.96 7.51 4.04
C LYS A 22 12.38 6.58 2.89
N SER A 23 11.45 6.29 1.99
CA SER A 23 11.62 5.42 0.83
C SER A 23 10.67 5.86 -0.29
N PRO A 24 11.08 6.85 -1.12
CA PRO A 24 10.27 7.39 -2.20
C PRO A 24 9.80 6.32 -3.19
N GLN A 25 10.67 5.34 -3.46
CA GLN A 25 10.34 4.23 -4.37
C GLN A 25 9.27 3.32 -3.80
N ALA A 26 9.36 2.94 -2.51
CA ALA A 26 8.32 2.12 -1.88
C ALA A 26 6.98 2.88 -1.81
N ALA A 27 7.02 4.18 -1.47
CA ALA A 27 5.81 5.01 -1.45
C ALA A 27 5.14 5.09 -2.83
N LYS A 28 5.91 5.23 -3.91
CA LYS A 28 5.39 5.21 -5.27
C LYS A 28 4.67 3.90 -5.59
N VAL A 29 5.29 2.75 -5.28
CA VAL A 29 4.70 1.42 -5.49
C VAL A 29 3.39 1.27 -4.70
N ILE A 30 3.36 1.72 -3.44
CA ILE A 30 2.14 1.71 -2.62
C ILE A 30 1.05 2.63 -3.16
N LYS A 31 1.37 3.84 -3.63
CA LYS A 31 0.39 4.74 -4.24
C LYS A 31 -0.27 4.10 -5.46
N GLU A 32 0.55 3.56 -6.38
CA GLU A 32 0.05 2.84 -7.57
C GLU A 32 -0.80 1.63 -7.17
N TRP A 33 -0.39 0.89 -6.14
CA TRP A 33 -1.17 -0.23 -5.61
C TRP A 33 -2.56 0.20 -5.10
N ILE A 34 -2.62 1.27 -4.30
CA ILE A 34 -3.88 1.81 -3.76
C ILE A 34 -4.80 2.33 -4.89
N GLU A 35 -4.23 2.90 -5.95
CA GLU A 35 -4.98 3.30 -7.14
C GLU A 35 -5.54 2.11 -7.90
N LEU A 36 -4.76 1.03 -8.04
CA LEU A 36 -5.20 -0.20 -8.69
C LEU A 36 -6.29 -0.93 -7.90
N LEU A 37 -6.24 -0.89 -6.55
CA LEU A 37 -7.33 -1.39 -5.71
C LEU A 37 -8.67 -0.67 -5.91
N ALA A 38 -8.65 0.55 -6.46
CA ALA A 38 -9.88 1.27 -6.81
C ALA A 38 -10.63 0.64 -7.98
N ASP A 39 -9.93 -0.16 -8.78
CA ASP A 39 -10.44 -0.80 -9.98
C ASP A 39 -10.52 -2.30 -9.71
N GLU A 40 -11.73 -2.80 -9.38
CA GLU A 40 -11.97 -4.21 -9.05
C GLU A 40 -11.50 -5.18 -10.16
N THR A 41 -11.38 -4.70 -11.41
CA THR A 41 -10.85 -5.48 -12.54
C THR A 41 -9.33 -5.63 -12.54
N LYS A 42 -8.64 -4.85 -11.70
CA LYS A 42 -7.18 -4.76 -11.62
C LYS A 42 -6.63 -5.23 -10.28
N SER A 43 -7.41 -5.96 -9.47
CA SER A 43 -6.91 -6.56 -8.23
C SER A 43 -5.64 -7.38 -8.47
N ASP A 44 -5.58 -8.15 -9.55
CA ASP A 44 -4.39 -8.92 -9.93
C ASP A 44 -3.18 -8.02 -10.26
N GLN A 45 -3.44 -6.85 -10.87
CA GLN A 45 -2.38 -5.87 -11.15
C GLN A 45 -1.91 -5.19 -9.87
N ALA A 46 -2.82 -4.94 -8.93
CA ALA A 46 -2.48 -4.44 -7.61
C ALA A 46 -1.53 -5.44 -6.91
N GLU A 47 -1.87 -6.73 -6.89
CA GLU A 47 -1.00 -7.76 -6.32
C GLU A 47 0.36 -7.86 -7.00
N ALA A 48 0.41 -7.72 -8.33
CA ALA A 48 1.67 -7.66 -9.07
C ALA A 48 2.52 -6.45 -8.67
N LYS A 49 1.89 -5.29 -8.43
CA LYS A 49 2.56 -4.04 -8.04
C LYS A 49 3.34 -4.19 -6.73
N ILE A 50 2.79 -4.89 -5.74
CA ILE A 50 3.47 -5.16 -4.46
C ILE A 50 4.75 -5.99 -4.65
N LYS A 51 4.81 -6.86 -5.67
CA LYS A 51 6.02 -7.61 -5.99
C LYS A 51 7.16 -6.73 -6.51
N GLU A 52 6.86 -5.50 -6.93
CA GLU A 52 7.86 -4.49 -7.30
C GLU A 52 8.39 -3.70 -6.10
N LEU A 53 7.90 -3.95 -4.87
CA LEU A 53 8.47 -3.32 -3.68
C LEU A 53 9.96 -3.66 -3.56
N PRO A 54 10.80 -2.69 -3.12
CA PRO A 54 12.20 -2.96 -2.82
C PRO A 54 12.33 -4.12 -1.83
N LYS A 55 13.44 -4.85 -1.89
CA LYS A 55 13.70 -5.94 -0.93
C LYS A 55 13.74 -5.35 0.48
N MET A 56 13.33 -6.13 1.48
CA MET A 56 13.38 -5.69 2.89
C MET A 56 14.77 -5.23 3.33
N SER A 57 15.83 -5.81 2.77
CA SER A 57 17.22 -5.40 3.02
C SER A 57 17.58 -4.00 2.48
N GLU A 58 16.77 -3.46 1.58
CA GLU A 58 16.93 -2.12 0.96
C GLU A 58 16.06 -1.06 1.65
N LEU A 59 15.22 -1.46 2.60
CA LEU A 59 14.34 -0.59 3.35
C LEU A 59 14.90 -0.34 4.75
N SER A 60 14.77 0.89 5.24
CA SER A 60 15.05 1.17 6.65
C SER A 60 14.01 0.49 7.55
N TYR A 61 14.39 0.19 8.80
CA TYR A 61 13.45 -0.35 9.80
C TYR A 61 12.17 0.48 9.90
N GLU A 62 12.31 1.79 9.93
CA GLU A 62 11.16 2.70 9.99
C GLU A 62 10.28 2.64 8.73
N ALA A 63 10.85 2.47 7.53
CA ALA A 63 10.06 2.32 6.31
C ALA A 63 9.33 0.97 6.29
N MET A 64 9.95 -0.08 6.83
CA MET A 64 9.32 -1.40 6.98
C MET A 64 8.15 -1.35 7.97
N ASP A 65 8.29 -0.66 9.09
CA ASP A 65 7.20 -0.51 10.08
C ASP A 65 6.00 0.22 9.48
N ILE A 66 6.24 1.31 8.74
CA ILE A 66 5.17 2.05 8.04
C ILE A 66 4.49 1.16 6.99
N LEU A 67 5.26 0.41 6.20
CA LEU A 67 4.71 -0.52 5.20
C LEU A 67 3.85 -1.61 5.84
N ALA A 68 4.31 -2.19 6.94
CA ALA A 68 3.58 -3.21 7.69
C ALA A 68 2.25 -2.64 8.22
N GLU A 69 2.26 -1.40 8.70
CA GLU A 69 1.05 -0.73 9.17
C GLU A 69 0.04 -0.48 8.03
N ILE A 70 0.50 -0.01 6.87
CA ILE A 70 -0.35 0.17 5.69
C ILE A 70 -1.02 -1.15 5.27
N ILE A 71 -0.25 -2.25 5.23
CA ILE A 71 -0.75 -3.59 4.86
C ILE A 71 -1.75 -4.12 5.91
N SER A 72 -1.49 -3.89 7.19
CA SER A 72 -2.42 -4.24 8.28
C SER A 72 -3.74 -3.51 8.14
N GLN A 73 -3.70 -2.20 7.86
CA GLN A 73 -4.91 -1.40 7.63
C GLN A 73 -5.67 -1.90 6.40
N ALA A 74 -4.99 -2.23 5.30
CA ALA A 74 -5.65 -2.79 4.11
C ALA A 74 -6.43 -4.08 4.45
N SER A 75 -5.84 -4.94 5.27
CA SER A 75 -6.47 -6.19 5.72
C SER A 75 -7.73 -5.93 6.56
N MET A 76 -7.73 -4.92 7.44
CA MET A 76 -8.91 -4.53 8.21
C MET A 76 -10.08 -4.07 7.32
N TYR A 77 -9.77 -3.44 6.18
CA TYR A 77 -10.74 -2.99 5.21
C TYR A 77 -11.13 -4.09 4.20
N GLN A 78 -10.69 -5.34 4.41
CA GLN A 78 -10.85 -6.46 3.48
C GLN A 78 -10.40 -6.12 2.06
N MET A 79 -9.44 -5.20 1.93
CA MET A 79 -8.81 -4.90 0.66
C MET A 79 -7.97 -6.12 0.29
N SER A 80 -8.28 -6.71 -0.86
CA SER A 80 -7.65 -7.95 -1.30
C SER A 80 -6.14 -7.80 -1.44
N LEU A 81 -5.41 -8.72 -0.83
CA LEU A 81 -3.97 -8.97 -0.96
C LEU A 81 -3.75 -10.46 -1.31
N SER A 82 -4.59 -10.96 -2.23
CA SER A 82 -4.90 -12.35 -2.57
C SER A 82 -5.89 -13.06 -1.62
N ARG A 83 -6.86 -13.75 -2.22
CA ARG A 83 -7.68 -14.81 -1.60
C ARG A 83 -6.89 -16.11 -1.51
#